data_AF-A0A8X6RKR7-F1
#
_entry.id   AF-A0A8X6RKR7-F1
#
_cell.length_a   1.000
_cell.length_b   1.000
_cell.length_c   1.000
_cell.angle_alpha   90.00
_cell.angle_beta   90.00
_cell.angle_gamma   90.00
#
_symmetry.space_group_name_H-M   'P 1'
#
loop_
_entity.id
_entity.type
_entity.pdbx_description
1 polymer ?
#
loop_
_entity_poly.entity_id
_entity_poly.type
_entity_poly.pdbx_seq_one_letter_code
_entity_poly.pdbx_strand_id
1 'polypeptide(L)'
;MVSTVVWPQSSINLISTEIEKTEVYRKLLINLQDLVMDPNVSCDALEDQMRNLISESGYKQKLRNLVYQYIVKDPNLRNEIQQRKEPLEYIQKAQINWEHRITKSLNNMSNELGLVFSRKRPVSEQIEFEAKWSELGSEDMDLSRFRPVYSPKDFLEVLVNVKSPNIGLVMSPDPG
;
A
#
# COMPACT_ATOMS: atom_id res chain seq x y z
N MET A 1 3.31 5.97 -20.14
CA MET A 1 4.73 5.75 -19.82
C MET A 1 4.80 4.66 -18.77
N VAL A 2 5.33 3.49 -19.11
CA VAL A 2 5.55 2.39 -18.15
C VAL A 2 6.45 2.93 -17.05
N SER A 3 5.95 3.04 -15.82
CA SER A 3 6.79 3.38 -14.68
C SER A 3 7.76 2.22 -14.46
N THR A 4 8.92 2.28 -15.11
CA THR A 4 10.07 1.46 -14.74
C THR A 4 10.33 1.76 -13.27
N VAL A 5 10.20 0.74 -12.42
CA VAL A 5 10.65 0.83 -11.03
C VAL A 5 12.13 1.22 -11.12
N VAL A 6 12.45 2.46 -10.73
CA VAL A 6 13.84 2.92 -10.64
C VAL A 6 14.34 2.41 -9.30
N TRP A 7 15.15 1.36 -9.35
CA TRP A 7 15.77 0.78 -8.15
C TRP A 7 16.89 1.71 -7.67
N PRO A 8 17.08 1.91 -6.36
CA PRO A 8 18.24 2.65 -5.86
C PRO A 8 19.52 1.95 -6.31
N GLN A 9 20.51 2.72 -6.78
CA GLN A 9 21.75 2.16 -7.31
C GLN A 9 22.51 1.33 -6.26
N SER A 10 22.42 1.71 -4.98
CA SER A 10 22.95 0.95 -3.84
C SER A 10 22.35 -0.46 -3.75
N SER A 11 21.04 -0.57 -3.92
CA SER A 11 20.28 -1.83 -3.87
C SER A 11 20.61 -2.72 -5.07
N ILE A 12 20.77 -2.13 -6.27
CA ILE A 12 21.23 -2.84 -7.48
C ILE A 12 22.64 -3.40 -7.28
N ASN A 13 23.56 -2.57 -6.78
CA ASN A 13 24.96 -2.97 -6.58
C ASN A 13 25.06 -4.09 -5.54
N LEU A 14 24.33 -3.98 -4.43
CA LEU A 14 24.29 -5.00 -3.38
C LEU A 14 23.83 -6.36 -3.94
N ILE A 15 22.69 -6.39 -4.65
CA ILE A 15 22.16 -7.64 -5.23
C ILE A 15 23.12 -8.19 -6.28
N SER A 16 23.74 -7.34 -7.09
CA SER A 16 24.69 -7.77 -8.11
C SER A 16 25.89 -8.47 -7.48
N THR A 17 26.50 -7.87 -6.44
CA THR A 17 27.60 -8.49 -5.68
C THR A 17 27.20 -9.80 -5.02
N GLU A 18 25.96 -9.92 -4.54
CA GLU A 18 25.47 -11.17 -3.96
C GLU A 18 25.20 -12.24 -5.02
N ILE A 19 24.67 -11.87 -6.19
CA ILE A 19 24.46 -12.80 -7.31
C ILE A 19 25.80 -13.31 -7.85
N GLU A 20 26.83 -12.49 -7.92
CA GLU A 20 28.18 -12.88 -8.37
C GLU A 20 28.77 -14.05 -7.54
N LYS A 21 28.38 -14.17 -6.27
CA LYS A 21 28.80 -15.26 -5.38
C LYS A 21 28.03 -16.57 -5.61
N THR A 22 27.01 -16.57 -6.46
CA THR A 22 26.14 -17.74 -6.66
C THR A 22 26.66 -18.69 -7.73
N GLU A 23 26.33 -19.96 -7.59
CA GLU A 23 26.64 -20.98 -8.60
C GLU A 23 25.92 -20.71 -9.94
N VAL A 24 24.80 -19.98 -9.91
CA VAL A 24 24.09 -19.55 -11.13
C VAL A 24 24.95 -18.60 -11.94
N TYR A 25 25.61 -17.64 -11.29
CA TYR A 25 26.52 -16.71 -11.95
C TYR A 25 27.75 -17.43 -12.50
N ARG A 26 28.36 -18.33 -11.72
CA ARG A 26 29.53 -19.11 -12.17
C ARG A 26 29.23 -19.95 -13.42
N LYS A 27 28.10 -20.66 -13.44
CA LYS A 27 27.68 -21.47 -14.59
C LYS A 27 27.33 -20.62 -15.81
N LEU A 28 26.68 -19.48 -15.59
CA LEU A 28 26.39 -18.53 -16.66
C LEU A 28 27.70 -18.00 -17.28
N LEU A 29 28.67 -17.64 -16.46
CA LEU A 29 29.96 -17.13 -16.92
C LEU A 29 30.73 -18.16 -17.75
N ILE A 30 30.77 -19.42 -17.31
CA ILE A 30 31.40 -20.51 -18.07
C ILE A 30 30.71 -20.69 -19.43
N ASN A 31 29.38 -20.77 -19.46
CA ASN A 31 28.65 -20.94 -20.71
C ASN A 31 28.84 -19.74 -21.68
N LEU A 32 28.97 -18.53 -21.14
CA LEU A 32 29.27 -17.33 -21.93
C LEU A 32 30.72 -17.36 -22.44
N GLN A 33 31.67 -17.82 -21.64
CA GLN A 33 33.06 -18.00 -22.06
C GLN A 33 33.19 -19.05 -23.16
N ASP A 34 32.49 -20.18 -23.04
CA ASP A 34 32.44 -21.22 -24.08
C ASP A 34 31.88 -20.66 -25.39
N LEU A 35 30.84 -19.82 -25.32
CA LEU A 35 30.26 -19.15 -26.50
C LEU A 35 31.25 -18.17 -27.16
N VAL A 36 32.05 -17.46 -26.36
CA VAL A 36 33.06 -16.51 -26.88
C VAL A 36 34.25 -17.25 -27.50
N MET A 37 34.57 -18.45 -27.00
CA MET A 37 35.67 -19.28 -27.50
C MET A 37 35.28 -20.12 -28.72
N ASP A 38 34.00 -20.15 -29.11
CA ASP A 38 33.54 -20.88 -30.29
C ASP A 38 33.97 -20.14 -31.58
N PRO A 39 34.85 -20.74 -32.41
CA PRO A 39 35.35 -20.11 -33.63
C PRO A 39 34.27 -19.90 -34.71
N ASN A 40 33.07 -20.48 -34.55
CA ASN A 40 31.94 -20.31 -35.46
C ASN A 40 31.09 -19.08 -35.14
N VAL A 41 31.36 -18.40 -34.02
CA VAL A 41 30.61 -17.21 -33.58
C VAL A 41 31.30 -15.96 -34.11
N SER A 42 30.60 -15.23 -34.98
CA SER A 42 31.05 -13.90 -35.43
C SER A 42 30.94 -12.89 -34.29
N CYS A 43 31.93 -12.01 -34.16
CA CYS A 43 31.89 -10.88 -33.24
C CYS A 43 30.62 -10.02 -33.41
N ASP A 44 30.13 -9.89 -34.64
CA ASP A 44 28.95 -9.08 -34.96
C ASP A 44 27.64 -9.71 -34.47
N ALA A 45 27.62 -11.04 -34.26
CA ALA A 45 26.46 -11.78 -33.77
C ALA A 45 26.56 -12.15 -32.28
N LEU A 46 27.69 -11.86 -31.64
CA LEU A 46 28.00 -12.30 -30.29
C LEU A 46 27.02 -11.74 -29.26
N GLU A 47 26.67 -10.46 -29.35
CA GLU A 47 25.73 -9.83 -28.41
C GLU A 47 24.35 -10.49 -28.46
N ASP A 48 23.83 -10.71 -29.67
CA ASP A 48 22.54 -11.36 -29.87
C ASP A 48 22.55 -12.82 -29.39
N GLN A 49 23.64 -13.54 -29.65
CA GLN A 49 23.79 -14.91 -29.18
C GLN A 49 23.92 -14.99 -27.65
N MET A 50 24.59 -14.04 -27.00
CA MET A 50 24.61 -13.96 -25.54
C MET A 50 23.20 -13.67 -24.97
N ARG A 51 22.44 -12.76 -25.59
CA ARG A 51 21.06 -12.45 -25.19
C ARG A 51 20.14 -13.66 -25.36
N ASN A 52 20.30 -14.41 -26.45
CA ASN A 52 19.57 -15.64 -26.71
C ASN A 52 19.95 -16.73 -25.70
N LEU A 53 21.24 -16.94 -25.44
CA LEU A 53 21.71 -17.89 -24.42
C LEU A 53 21.08 -17.58 -23.05
N ILE A 54 21.07 -16.32 -22.61
CA ILE A 54 20.49 -15.93 -21.32
C ILE A 54 18.97 -16.16 -21.28
N SER A 55 18.29 -15.93 -22.41
CA SER A 55 16.83 -16.04 -22.53
C SER A 55 16.34 -17.47 -22.67
N GLU A 56 16.98 -18.28 -23.53
CA GLU A 56 16.58 -19.65 -23.86
C GLU A 56 17.06 -20.67 -22.82
N SER A 57 18.23 -20.46 -22.21
CA SER A 57 18.79 -21.38 -21.20
C SER A 57 18.15 -21.28 -19.82
N GLY A 58 17.07 -20.50 -19.70
CA GLY A 58 16.34 -20.26 -18.45
C GLY A 58 17.09 -19.44 -17.40
N TYR A 59 18.28 -18.89 -17.73
CA TYR A 59 19.06 -18.04 -16.83
C TYR A 59 18.30 -16.76 -16.46
N LYS A 60 17.55 -16.18 -17.41
CA LYS A 60 16.64 -15.05 -17.14
C LYS A 60 15.71 -15.32 -15.94
N GLN A 61 15.09 -16.50 -15.89
CA GLN A 61 14.19 -16.86 -14.79
C GLN A 61 14.94 -17.17 -13.50
N LYS A 62 16.09 -17.86 -13.57
CA LYS A 62 16.93 -18.15 -12.40
C LYS A 62 17.44 -16.87 -11.74
N LEU A 63 17.90 -15.89 -12.53
CA LEU A 63 18.33 -14.58 -12.05
C LEU A 63 17.16 -13.80 -11.43
N ARG A 64 15.98 -13.78 -12.07
CA ARG A 64 14.76 -13.17 -11.50
C ARG A 64 14.40 -13.78 -10.14
N ASN A 65 14.47 -15.11 -10.02
CA ASN A 65 14.19 -15.81 -8.78
C ASN A 65 15.21 -15.45 -7.68
N LEU A 66 16.50 -15.33 -8.03
CA LEU A 66 17.54 -14.88 -7.09
C LEU A 66 17.27 -13.46 -6.61
N VAL A 67 17.04 -12.52 -7.54
CA VAL A 67 16.69 -11.13 -7.21
C VAL A 67 15.47 -11.11 -6.25
N TYR A 68 14.42 -11.86 -6.55
CA TYR A 68 13.25 -11.97 -5.68
C TYR A 68 13.60 -12.51 -4.29
N GLN A 69 14.42 -13.57 -4.20
CA GLN A 69 14.86 -14.12 -2.92
C GLN A 69 15.64 -13.10 -2.09
N TYR A 70 16.52 -12.31 -2.70
CA TYR A 70 17.25 -11.26 -1.98
C TYR A 70 16.32 -10.15 -1.50
N ILE A 71 15.33 -9.74 -2.30
CA ILE A 71 14.29 -8.80 -1.85
C ILE A 71 13.51 -9.34 -0.65
N VAL A 72 13.09 -10.61 -0.69
CA VAL A 72 12.29 -11.18 0.40
C VAL A 72 13.12 -11.36 1.68
N LYS A 73 14.40 -11.70 1.54
CA LYS A 73 15.32 -11.94 2.67
C LYS A 73 15.79 -10.67 3.36
N ASP A 74 15.87 -9.54 2.65
CA ASP A 74 16.29 -8.26 3.21
C ASP A 74 15.07 -7.35 3.46
N PRO A 75 14.62 -7.19 4.71
CA PRO A 75 13.52 -6.30 5.07
C PRO A 75 13.76 -4.84 4.68
N ASN A 76 15.02 -4.37 4.69
CA ASN A 76 15.34 -2.99 4.33
C ASN A 76 15.19 -2.77 2.84
N LEU A 77 15.70 -3.71 2.02
CA LEU A 77 15.55 -3.68 0.57
C LEU A 77 14.08 -3.83 0.16
N ARG A 78 13.35 -4.73 0.83
CA ARG A 78 11.91 -4.87 0.68
C ARG A 78 11.19 -3.57 1.00
N ASN A 79 11.54 -2.93 2.11
CA ASN A 79 10.95 -1.67 2.51
C ASN A 79 11.25 -0.58 1.48
N GLU A 80 12.50 -0.40 1.03
CA GLU A 80 12.89 0.56 -0.02
C GLU A 80 12.09 0.39 -1.32
N ILE A 81 11.89 -0.87 -1.76
CA ILE A 81 11.10 -1.18 -2.96
C ILE A 81 9.60 -0.96 -2.71
N GLN A 82 9.12 -1.28 -1.50
CA GLN A 82 7.72 -1.09 -1.07
C GLN A 82 7.40 0.34 -0.61
N GLN A 83 8.39 1.24 -0.50
CA GLN A 83 8.21 2.63 -0.07
C GLN A 83 7.46 3.48 -1.09
N ARG A 84 7.20 2.98 -2.31
CA ARG A 84 6.07 3.47 -3.11
C ARG A 84 4.75 2.92 -2.54
N LYS A 85 4.49 3.19 -1.25
CA LYS A 85 3.16 3.03 -0.66
C LYS A 85 2.22 3.86 -1.51
N GLU A 86 1.06 3.29 -1.82
CA GLU A 86 -0.02 4.03 -2.45
C GLU A 86 -0.22 5.36 -1.70
N PRO A 87 -0.26 6.52 -2.40
CA PRO A 87 -0.50 7.78 -1.74
C PRO A 87 -1.90 7.77 -1.13
N LEU A 88 -2.00 7.65 0.20
CA LEU A 88 -3.26 7.53 0.94
C LEU A 88 -4.02 8.86 1.08
N GLU A 89 -3.55 9.93 0.45
CA GLU A 89 -4.13 11.28 0.53
C GLU A 89 -5.60 11.30 0.13
N TYR A 90 -6.00 10.51 -0.87
CA TYR A 90 -7.39 10.41 -1.31
C TYR A 90 -8.30 9.76 -0.25
N ILE A 91 -7.79 8.78 0.51
CA ILE A 91 -8.49 8.17 1.64
C ILE A 91 -8.60 9.16 2.80
N GLN A 92 -7.49 9.84 3.14
CA GLN A 92 -7.48 10.85 4.19
C GLN A 92 -8.49 11.97 3.90
N LYS A 93 -8.54 12.44 2.64
CA LYS A 93 -9.52 13.45 2.21
C LYS A 93 -10.96 12.94 2.35
N ALA A 94 -11.23 11.70 1.97
CA ALA A 94 -12.54 11.10 2.12
C ALA A 94 -12.95 10.97 3.60
N GLN A 95 -12.01 10.55 4.45
CA GLN A 95 -12.20 10.46 5.91
C GLN A 95 -12.54 11.83 6.50
N ILE A 96 -11.74 12.86 6.25
CA ILE A 96 -11.97 14.22 6.78
C ILE A 96 -13.35 14.75 6.35
N ASN A 97 -13.73 14.53 5.09
CA ASN A 97 -15.04 14.96 4.58
C ASN A 97 -16.19 14.20 5.27
N TRP A 98 -16.01 12.90 5.52
CA TRP A 98 -16.98 12.09 6.25
C TRP A 98 -17.13 12.57 7.69
N GLU A 99 -16.03 12.77 8.40
CA GLU A 99 -16.02 13.26 9.77
C GLU A 99 -16.69 14.64 9.88
N HIS A 100 -16.45 15.55 8.95
CA HIS A 100 -17.16 16.84 8.88
C HIS A 100 -18.67 16.67 8.71
N ARG A 101 -19.12 15.75 7.83
CA ARG A 101 -20.56 15.46 7.65
C ARG A 101 -21.18 14.93 8.95
N ILE A 102 -20.52 13.97 9.60
CA ILE A 102 -20.99 13.40 10.87
C ILE A 102 -21.05 14.48 11.96
N THR A 103 -20.01 15.29 12.09
CA THR A 103 -19.95 16.39 13.06
C THR A 103 -21.09 17.39 12.84
N LYS A 104 -21.37 17.76 11.59
CA LYS A 104 -22.50 18.64 11.26
C LYS A 104 -23.85 18.02 11.62
N SER A 105 -24.03 16.73 11.35
CA SER A 105 -25.26 15.99 11.71
C SER A 105 -25.46 15.92 13.22
N LEU A 106 -24.39 15.64 13.97
CA LEU A 106 -24.38 15.66 15.43
C LEU A 106 -24.74 17.05 15.98
N ASN A 107 -24.13 18.11 15.46
CA ASN A 107 -24.42 19.48 15.90
C ASN A 107 -25.87 19.88 15.59
N ASN A 108 -26.41 19.47 14.44
CA ASN A 108 -27.82 19.70 14.13
C ASN A 108 -28.74 18.98 15.12
N MET A 109 -28.47 17.71 15.42
CA MET A 109 -29.24 16.95 16.41
C MET A 109 -29.12 17.55 17.82
N SER A 110 -27.93 17.98 18.21
CA SER A 110 -27.66 18.69 19.48
C SER A 110 -28.55 19.93 19.61
N ASN A 111 -28.62 20.75 18.56
CA ASN A 111 -29.47 21.93 18.52
C ASN A 111 -30.97 21.58 18.53
N GLU A 112 -31.39 20.56 17.78
CA GLU A 112 -32.79 20.11 17.72
C GLU A 112 -33.30 19.59 19.08
N LEU A 113 -32.45 18.87 19.81
CA LEU A 113 -32.78 18.33 21.13
C LEU A 113 -32.55 19.34 22.26
N GLY A 114 -31.90 20.48 21.98
CA GLY A 114 -31.45 21.42 23.01
C GLY A 114 -30.41 20.82 23.98
N LEU A 115 -29.70 19.77 23.55
CA LEU A 115 -28.74 19.03 24.36
C LEU A 115 -27.32 19.33 23.88
N VAL A 116 -26.40 19.58 24.81
CA VAL A 116 -24.97 19.73 24.48
C VAL A 116 -24.28 18.37 24.62
N PHE A 117 -23.91 17.74 23.51
CA PHE A 117 -23.31 16.39 23.51
C PHE A 117 -21.88 16.35 24.06
N SER A 118 -21.15 17.46 23.99
CA SER A 118 -19.78 17.56 24.48
C SER A 118 -19.59 18.85 25.27
N ARG A 119 -19.76 18.76 26.59
CA ARG A 119 -19.36 19.81 27.53
C ARG A 119 -18.78 19.18 28.79
N LYS A 120 -17.97 19.97 29.50
CA LYS A 120 -17.63 19.66 30.89
C LYS A 120 -18.92 19.67 31.73
N ARG A 121 -19.16 18.62 32.51
CA ARG A 121 -20.30 18.59 33.45
C ARG A 121 -20.19 19.74 34.47
N PRO A 122 -21.27 20.48 34.78
CA PRO A 122 -21.32 21.41 35.89
C PRO A 122 -20.99 20.73 37.22
N VAL A 123 -20.54 21.52 38.21
CA VAL A 123 -20.18 21.00 39.53
C VAL A 123 -21.37 20.31 40.21
N SER A 124 -22.59 20.82 40.04
CA SER A 124 -23.80 20.19 40.58
C SER A 124 -24.05 18.79 40.01
N GLU A 125 -23.90 18.61 38.70
CA GLU A 125 -24.03 17.30 38.05
C GLU A 125 -22.90 16.36 38.48
N GLN A 126 -21.68 16.87 38.71
CA GLN A 126 -20.58 16.04 39.21
C GLN A 126 -20.87 15.50 40.62
N ILE A 127 -21.38 16.35 41.52
CA ILE A 127 -21.76 15.95 42.89
C ILE A 127 -22.88 14.92 42.86
N GLU A 128 -23.90 15.12 42.01
CA GLU A 128 -24.99 14.16 41.85
C GLU A 128 -24.49 12.81 41.28
N PHE A 129 -23.59 12.87 40.30
CA PHE A 129 -22.98 11.67 39.69
C PHE A 129 -22.14 10.87 40.69
N GLU A 130 -21.43 11.57 41.58
CA GLU A 130 -20.65 10.95 42.66
C GLU A 130 -21.57 10.33 43.71
N ALA A 131 -22.66 11.01 44.08
CA ALA A 131 -23.65 10.50 45.04
C ALA A 131 -24.42 9.28 44.52
N LYS A 132 -24.70 9.24 43.21
CA LYS A 132 -25.46 8.16 42.56
C LYS A 132 -24.57 7.16 41.81
N TRP A 133 -23.26 7.18 42.05
CA TRP A 133 -22.30 6.40 41.24
C TRP A 133 -22.66 4.91 41.13
N SER A 134 -23.17 4.31 42.21
CA SER A 134 -23.59 2.91 42.27
C SER A 134 -24.89 2.59 41.52
N GLU A 135 -25.68 3.60 41.16
CA GLU A 135 -27.03 3.47 40.57
C GLU A 135 -27.07 3.82 39.07
N LEU A 136 -26.01 4.44 38.53
CA LEU A 136 -25.94 4.90 37.14
C LEU A 136 -26.13 3.82 36.07
N GLY A 137 -25.91 2.55 36.40
CA GLY A 137 -26.13 1.42 35.48
C GLY A 137 -27.55 0.85 35.50
N SER A 138 -28.42 1.37 36.37
CA SER A 138 -29.78 0.89 36.58
C SER A 138 -30.86 1.83 36.03
N GLU A 139 -30.48 3.04 35.61
CA GLU A 139 -31.38 3.99 34.97
C GLU A 139 -31.44 3.73 33.45
N ASP A 140 -32.63 3.37 32.96
CA ASP A 140 -32.90 3.29 31.52
C ASP A 140 -32.89 4.70 30.92
N MET A 141 -31.89 5.02 30.11
CA MET A 141 -31.88 6.25 29.32
C MET A 141 -32.80 6.11 28.11
N ASP A 142 -33.82 6.97 28.03
CA ASP A 142 -34.68 7.06 26.84
C ASP A 142 -33.89 7.64 25.65
N LEU A 143 -33.42 6.74 24.78
CA LEU A 143 -32.71 7.09 23.56
C LEU A 143 -33.64 7.28 22.34
N SER A 144 -34.96 7.18 22.50
CA SER A 144 -35.92 7.27 21.39
C SER A 144 -35.81 8.57 20.58
N ARG A 145 -35.31 9.64 21.23
CA ARG A 145 -35.11 10.97 20.63
C ARG A 145 -33.85 11.06 19.76
N PHE A 146 -32.92 10.11 19.88
CA PHE A 146 -31.67 10.11 19.12
C PHE A 146 -31.86 9.32 17.83
N ARG A 147 -32.06 10.05 16.73
CA ARG A 147 -32.08 9.45 15.40
C ARG A 147 -30.66 9.11 14.91
N PRO A 148 -30.48 8.14 14.02
CA PRO A 148 -29.20 7.93 13.36
C PRO A 148 -28.69 9.20 12.66
N VAL A 149 -27.40 9.50 12.81
CA VAL A 149 -26.74 10.67 12.20
C VAL A 149 -26.44 10.52 10.71
N TYR A 150 -26.47 9.30 10.20
CA TYR A 150 -26.31 8.98 8.79
C TYR A 150 -27.10 7.70 8.47
N SER A 151 -27.49 7.52 7.21
CA SER A 151 -28.03 6.26 6.72
C SER A 151 -26.93 5.36 6.15
N PRO A 152 -27.12 4.02 6.09
CA PRO A 152 -26.16 3.13 5.44
C PRO A 152 -25.84 3.52 3.99
N LYS A 153 -26.81 4.12 3.28
CA LYS A 153 -26.64 4.60 1.90
C LYS A 153 -25.66 5.77 1.81
N ASP A 154 -25.69 6.69 2.78
CA ASP A 154 -24.77 7.83 2.83
C ASP A 154 -23.31 7.39 2.95
N PHE A 155 -23.06 6.37 3.77
CA PHE A 155 -21.72 5.83 3.94
C PHE A 155 -21.26 5.06 2.70
N LEU A 156 -22.15 4.26 2.10
CA LEU A 156 -21.86 3.56 0.85
C LEU A 156 -21.49 4.53 -0.27
N GLU A 157 -22.18 5.67 -0.38
CA GLU A 157 -21.86 6.71 -1.36
C GLU A 157 -20.44 7.28 -1.16
N VAL A 158 -19.99 7.46 0.08
CA VAL A 158 -18.61 7.86 0.36
C VAL A 158 -17.64 6.81 -0.13
N LEU A 159 -17.87 5.53 0.21
CA LEU A 159 -16.99 4.43 -0.19
C LEU A 159 -16.88 4.27 -1.71
N VAL A 160 -18.00 4.37 -2.44
CA VAL A 160 -18.00 4.27 -3.91
C VAL A 160 -17.23 5.42 -4.57
N ASN A 161 -17.18 6.58 -3.92
CA ASN A 161 -16.46 7.75 -4.42
C ASN A 161 -14.98 7.79 -4.00
N VAL A 162 -14.52 6.89 -3.13
CA VAL A 162 -13.09 6.71 -2.82
C VAL A 162 -12.42 6.04 -4.01
N LYS A 163 -11.70 6.83 -4.82
CA LYS A 163 -10.99 6.34 -6.01
C LYS A 163 -9.49 6.38 -5.80
N SER A 164 -8.85 5.21 -5.93
CA SER A 164 -7.40 5.12 -5.98
C SER A 164 -6.89 5.79 -7.27
N PRO A 165 -5.87 6.67 -7.18
CA PRO A 165 -5.20 7.21 -8.36
C PRO A 165 -4.49 6.13 -9.20
N ASN A 166 -4.25 4.94 -8.64
CA ASN A 166 -3.58 3.85 -9.33
C ASN A 166 -4.50 3.04 -10.26
N ILE A 167 -5.83 3.13 -10.09
CA ILE A 167 -6.81 2.36 -10.90
C ILE A 167 -6.80 2.78 -12.39
N GLY A 168 -6.47 4.03 -12.70
CA GLY A 168 -6.38 4.51 -14.08
C GLY A 168 -5.13 4.01 -14.84
N LEU A 169 -4.10 3.52 -14.15
CA LEU A 169 -2.85 3.09 -14.77
C LEU A 169 -2.92 1.66 -15.34
N VAL A 170 -3.77 0.80 -14.77
CA VAL A 170 -3.89 -0.63 -15.14
C VAL A 170 -4.73 -0.83 -16.41
N MET A 171 -5.52 0.16 -16.82
CA MET A 171 -6.45 0.06 -17.96
C MET A 171 -5.91 0.68 -19.26
N SER A 172 -4.59 0.89 -19.36
CA SER A 172 -3.96 1.24 -20.65
C SER A 172 -3.86 -0.05 -21.47
N PRO A 173 -4.59 -0.24 -22.58
CA PRO A 173 -4.38 -1.40 -23.43
C PRO A 173 -2.97 -1.32 -24.01
N ASP A 174 -2.24 -2.44 -23.93
CA ASP A 174 -0.92 -2.61 -24.53
C ASP A 174 -1.02 -2.21 -26.02
N PRO A 175 -0.21 -1.26 -26.52
CA PRO A 175 -0.12 -1.03 -27.95
C PRO A 175 0.68 -2.21 -28.51
N GLY A 176 -0.03 -3.16 -29.10
CA GLY A 176 0.57 -4.23 -29.91
C GLY A 176 1.39 -3.69 -31.07
#